data_AF-A0A5Q3L8M2-F1
#
_entry.id   AF-A0A5Q3L8M2-F1
#
_cell.length_a   1.000
_cell.length_b   1.000
_cell.length_c   1.000
_cell.angle_alpha   90.00
_cell.angle_beta   90.00
_cell.angle_gamma   90.00
#
_symmetry.space_group_name_H-M   'P 1'
#
loop_
_entity.id
_entity.type
_entity.pdbx_description
1 polymer ?
#
loop_
_entity_poly.entity_id
_entity_poly.type
_entity_poly.pdbx_seq_one_letter_code
_entity_poly.pdbx_strand_id
1 'polypeptide(L)'
;MCPFILNHLEDPTQFQTELKSFVCQSFSFSRIAPFQESLYQQTLRVAWEMASEGYEVLPLGIIADVCSLASLLSPDATYDTPLLFSSFFSEKSTKLDNELQLVLRQYEDYVMGKLYLDASVSEAFRLLIHYRDRDSDRAIAFLFQQWMSRANLGGIEWNPAWLKQLQSLPWDEVHHSMEWVKEDSTFQESLKSHYKEVIEKTRDLGSLFGKEDLFELQHRTAIAGFSQRLALRQILHYSQIFTEHFNELSLKPRPRAAFISTKFHQSESYPTGGYASLSTRGSIESLLYSQLAYMEKEERPDLFDVYYLRNELLYYSRDENLFFRRRIRFYWVFHPSLTETRRKDRELPTQRIILLCALLRAAWLLIQRELGKEALALDFIFLEPNNSIHHTHPLSLEYQLIQQLFQSDLERGDVKLQMLSEESLRRNLTATRKSEVCHPLWLTCEKIAEQESMRDFSVLYFNQPLPRLLEPLPSSEGEELRTGLEAWSQTFENFLREWIE
;
A
#
# COMPACT_ATOMS: atom_id res chain seq x y z
N MET A 1 -1.47 -12.12 -38.44
CA MET A 1 -2.68 -11.34 -38.78
C MET A 1 -3.90 -12.20 -38.55
N CYS A 2 -4.50 -12.14 -37.36
CA CYS A 2 -5.88 -12.57 -37.15
C CYS A 2 -6.63 -11.59 -36.22
N PRO A 3 -6.78 -10.30 -36.57
CA PRO A 3 -7.58 -9.38 -35.77
C PRO A 3 -9.09 -9.50 -36.03
N PHE A 4 -9.53 -10.35 -36.97
CA PHE A 4 -10.78 -10.09 -37.69
C PHE A 4 -11.90 -11.13 -37.57
N ILE A 5 -11.70 -12.26 -36.88
CA ILE A 5 -12.70 -13.35 -36.96
C ILE A 5 -14.00 -13.00 -36.20
N LEU A 6 -13.91 -12.24 -35.11
CA LEU A 6 -15.08 -12.02 -34.24
C LEU A 6 -15.94 -10.78 -34.61
N ASN A 7 -15.46 -9.86 -35.44
CA ASN A 7 -16.22 -8.65 -35.81
C ASN A 7 -17.13 -8.82 -37.05
N HIS A 8 -17.11 -9.98 -37.72
CA HIS A 8 -17.80 -10.19 -39.01
C HIS A 8 -18.96 -11.21 -38.99
N LEU A 9 -19.31 -11.76 -37.83
CA LEU A 9 -20.45 -12.69 -37.74
C LEU A 9 -21.75 -11.90 -37.55
N GLU A 10 -22.58 -11.88 -38.60
CA GLU A 10 -23.89 -11.22 -38.59
C GLU A 10 -24.93 -11.97 -37.73
N ASP A 11 -24.71 -13.26 -37.46
CA ASP A 11 -25.59 -14.08 -36.61
C ASP A 11 -25.07 -14.17 -35.16
N PRO A 12 -25.79 -13.61 -34.17
CA PRO A 12 -25.37 -13.63 -32.77
C PRO A 12 -25.31 -15.05 -32.17
N THR A 13 -26.01 -16.03 -32.73
CA THR A 13 -26.01 -17.42 -32.21
C THR A 13 -24.79 -18.22 -32.65
N GLN A 14 -24.41 -18.08 -33.92
CA GLN A 14 -23.18 -18.66 -34.46
C GLN A 14 -21.96 -18.04 -33.77
N PHE A 15 -21.98 -16.71 -33.60
CA PHE A 15 -20.96 -15.98 -32.88
C PHE A 15 -20.73 -16.53 -31.46
N GLN A 16 -21.79 -16.75 -30.69
CA GLN A 16 -21.67 -17.31 -29.34
C GLN A 16 -21.08 -18.72 -29.33
N THR A 17 -21.42 -19.55 -30.32
CA THR A 17 -20.90 -20.91 -30.43
C THR A 17 -19.41 -20.90 -30.74
N GLU A 18 -18.99 -20.07 -31.69
CA GLU A 18 -17.59 -19.91 -32.07
C GLU A 18 -16.74 -19.32 -30.93
N LEU A 19 -17.26 -18.30 -30.23
CA LEU A 19 -16.62 -17.73 -29.04
C LEU A 19 -16.44 -18.78 -27.93
N LYS A 20 -17.49 -19.56 -27.62
CA LYS A 20 -17.41 -20.64 -26.64
C LYS A 20 -16.38 -21.68 -27.05
N SER A 21 -16.35 -22.08 -28.33
CA SER A 21 -15.35 -23.00 -28.87
C SER A 21 -13.93 -22.44 -28.69
N PHE A 22 -13.69 -21.20 -29.09
CA PHE A 22 -12.39 -20.54 -28.94
C PHE A 22 -11.90 -20.51 -27.48
N VAL A 23 -12.78 -20.11 -26.56
CA VAL A 23 -12.49 -20.06 -25.11
C VAL A 23 -12.11 -21.45 -24.60
N CYS A 24 -12.92 -22.46 -24.92
CA CYS A 24 -12.69 -23.84 -24.51
C CYS A 24 -11.39 -24.40 -25.10
N GLN A 25 -11.09 -24.15 -26.38
CA GLN A 25 -9.83 -24.55 -27.01
C GLN A 25 -8.65 -23.89 -26.31
N SER A 26 -8.75 -22.59 -26.05
CA SER A 26 -7.68 -21.83 -25.40
C SER A 26 -7.38 -22.36 -24.00
N PHE A 27 -8.40 -22.61 -23.17
CA PHE A 27 -8.21 -23.20 -21.85
C PHE A 27 -7.68 -24.63 -21.89
N SER A 28 -8.04 -25.41 -22.92
CA SER A 28 -7.51 -26.77 -23.08
C SER A 28 -5.99 -26.83 -23.30
N PHE A 29 -5.37 -25.69 -23.63
CA PHE A 29 -3.92 -25.55 -23.80
C PHE A 29 -3.19 -25.13 -22.51
N SER A 30 -3.89 -24.84 -21.42
CA SER A 30 -3.28 -24.64 -20.09
C SER A 30 -2.56 -25.92 -19.64
N ARG A 31 -1.40 -25.76 -19.01
CA ARG A 31 -0.46 -26.84 -18.67
C ARG A 31 -0.26 -27.05 -17.17
N ILE A 32 -0.56 -26.06 -16.33
CA ILE A 32 -0.11 -26.07 -14.94
C ILE A 32 -1.09 -26.73 -13.97
N ALA A 33 -2.37 -26.38 -14.07
CA ALA A 33 -3.39 -26.86 -13.16
C ALA A 33 -4.54 -27.50 -13.95
N PRO A 34 -5.21 -28.51 -13.37
CA PRO A 34 -6.48 -28.96 -13.93
C PRO A 34 -7.44 -27.76 -13.97
N PHE A 35 -8.22 -27.69 -15.04
CA PHE A 35 -9.15 -26.60 -15.23
C PHE A 35 -10.26 -26.68 -14.16
N GLN A 36 -10.29 -25.67 -13.29
CA GLN A 36 -11.23 -25.53 -12.18
C GLN A 36 -12.06 -24.26 -12.34
N GLU A 37 -13.26 -24.23 -11.74
CA GLU A 37 -14.16 -23.08 -11.79
C GLU A 37 -13.52 -21.79 -11.27
N SER A 38 -12.80 -21.87 -10.15
CA SER A 38 -12.11 -20.71 -9.54
C SER A 38 -11.08 -20.10 -10.50
N LEU A 39 -10.26 -20.94 -11.12
CA LEU A 39 -9.24 -20.54 -12.08
C LEU A 39 -9.86 -19.96 -13.36
N TYR A 40 -10.96 -20.56 -13.86
CA TYR A 40 -11.71 -20.04 -14.99
C TYR A 40 -12.21 -18.62 -14.72
N GLN A 41 -12.87 -18.41 -13.58
CA GLN A 41 -13.40 -17.12 -13.20
C GLN A 41 -12.28 -16.08 -13.01
N GLN A 42 -11.17 -16.45 -12.37
CA GLN A 42 -10.01 -15.56 -12.22
C GLN A 42 -9.41 -15.19 -13.58
N THR A 43 -9.19 -16.18 -14.46
CA THR A 43 -8.62 -15.95 -15.80
C THR A 43 -9.47 -14.98 -16.61
N LEU A 44 -10.80 -15.15 -16.58
CA LEU A 44 -11.70 -14.23 -17.27
C LEU A 44 -11.73 -12.84 -16.64
N ARG A 45 -11.57 -12.70 -15.31
CA ARG A 45 -11.47 -11.39 -14.66
C ARG A 45 -10.18 -10.65 -15.05
N VAL A 46 -9.04 -11.35 -15.05
CA VAL A 46 -7.76 -10.81 -15.51
C VAL A 46 -7.84 -10.39 -16.98
N ALA A 47 -8.34 -11.27 -17.85
CA ALA A 47 -8.55 -10.96 -19.27
C ALA A 47 -9.49 -9.75 -19.45
N TRP A 48 -10.53 -9.64 -18.63
CA TRP A 48 -11.46 -8.51 -18.67
C TRP A 48 -10.80 -7.20 -18.25
N GLU A 49 -9.99 -7.19 -17.18
CA GLU A 49 -9.24 -5.99 -16.78
C GLU A 49 -8.28 -5.56 -17.91
N MET A 50 -7.54 -6.49 -18.53
CA MET A 50 -6.69 -6.20 -19.69
C MET A 50 -7.48 -5.57 -20.85
N ALA A 51 -8.58 -6.21 -21.27
CA ALA A 51 -9.40 -5.74 -22.38
C ALA A 51 -10.08 -4.40 -22.07
N SER A 52 -10.48 -4.16 -20.81
CA SER A 52 -11.13 -2.92 -20.38
C SER A 52 -10.21 -1.70 -20.41
N GLU A 53 -8.89 -1.92 -20.27
CA GLU A 53 -7.87 -0.89 -20.46
C GLU A 53 -7.47 -0.71 -21.94
N GLY A 54 -8.09 -1.48 -22.85
CA GLY A 54 -7.83 -1.42 -24.29
C GLY A 54 -6.59 -2.18 -24.73
N TYR A 55 -6.08 -3.12 -23.92
CA TYR A 55 -4.97 -3.98 -24.31
C TYR A 55 -5.47 -5.24 -25.01
N GLU A 56 -4.63 -5.74 -25.92
CA GLU A 56 -4.76 -7.08 -26.46
C GLU A 56 -4.55 -8.13 -25.35
N VAL A 57 -5.25 -9.26 -25.45
CA VAL A 57 -5.25 -10.32 -24.45
C VAL A 57 -4.57 -11.56 -25.03
N LEU A 58 -3.62 -12.15 -24.28
CA LEU A 58 -3.02 -13.42 -24.67
C LEU A 58 -4.07 -14.56 -24.69
N PRO A 59 -3.78 -15.69 -25.36
CA PRO A 59 -4.61 -16.88 -25.22
C PRO A 59 -4.93 -17.19 -23.76
N LEU A 60 -6.21 -17.42 -23.45
CA LEU A 60 -6.71 -17.65 -22.09
C LEU A 60 -6.01 -18.82 -21.39
N GLY A 61 -5.54 -19.84 -22.12
CA GLY A 61 -4.71 -20.90 -21.55
C GLY A 61 -3.40 -20.40 -20.92
N ILE A 62 -2.74 -19.42 -21.54
CA ILE A 62 -1.53 -18.79 -21.00
C ILE A 62 -1.87 -17.95 -19.78
N ILE A 63 -3.00 -17.23 -19.81
CA ILE A 63 -3.48 -16.46 -18.66
C ILE A 63 -3.78 -17.38 -17.48
N ALA A 64 -4.44 -18.51 -17.73
CA ALA A 64 -4.75 -19.53 -16.73
C ALA A 64 -3.48 -20.12 -16.11
N ASP A 65 -2.44 -20.38 -16.89
CA ASP A 65 -1.17 -20.90 -16.38
C ASP A 65 -0.50 -19.91 -15.41
N VAL A 66 -0.43 -18.62 -15.76
CA VAL A 66 0.16 -17.59 -14.88
C VAL A 66 -0.69 -17.39 -13.64
N CYS A 67 -2.03 -17.34 -13.76
CA CYS A 67 -2.92 -17.25 -12.60
C CYS A 67 -2.75 -18.44 -11.65
N SER A 68 -2.56 -19.64 -12.21
CA SER A 68 -2.26 -20.85 -11.44
C SER A 68 -0.93 -20.75 -10.72
N LEU A 69 0.13 -20.31 -11.39
CA LEU A 69 1.45 -20.10 -10.78
C LEU A 69 1.43 -19.06 -9.67
N ALA A 70 0.77 -17.92 -9.90
CA ALA A 70 0.63 -16.87 -8.91
C ALA A 70 -0.10 -17.39 -7.66
N SER A 71 -1.12 -18.23 -7.85
CA SER A 71 -1.86 -18.85 -6.74
C SER A 71 -1.02 -19.89 -5.99
N LEU A 72 -0.25 -20.72 -6.69
CA LEU A 72 0.63 -21.74 -6.10
C LEU A 72 1.78 -21.15 -5.27
N LEU A 73 2.22 -19.94 -5.61
CA LEU A 73 3.29 -19.23 -4.91
C LEU A 73 2.77 -18.32 -3.78
N SER A 74 1.46 -18.30 -3.56
CA SER A 74 0.87 -17.64 -2.39
C SER A 74 1.20 -18.43 -1.12
N PRO A 75 1.59 -17.77 -0.01
CA PRO A 75 1.97 -18.43 1.24
C PRO A 75 0.78 -19.14 1.91
N ASP A 76 -0.44 -18.78 1.53
CA ASP A 76 -1.67 -19.43 1.97
C ASP A 76 -1.99 -20.70 1.16
N ALA A 77 -1.24 -20.97 0.08
CA ALA A 77 -1.39 -22.21 -0.67
C ALA A 77 -1.02 -23.38 0.24
N THR A 78 -2.03 -24.18 0.60
CA THR A 78 -1.79 -25.45 1.28
C THR A 78 -0.97 -26.32 0.32
N TYR A 79 0.23 -26.70 0.75
CA TYR A 79 1.16 -27.59 0.02
C TYR A 79 0.58 -28.99 -0.30
N ASP A 80 -0.71 -29.23 0.00
CA ASP A 80 -1.43 -30.47 -0.23
C ASP A 80 -1.77 -30.72 -1.70
N THR A 81 -1.56 -29.73 -2.59
CA THR A 81 -1.57 -29.98 -4.03
C THR A 81 -0.16 -30.34 -4.49
N PRO A 82 0.18 -31.64 -4.65
CA PRO A 82 1.44 -31.99 -5.29
C PRO A 82 1.48 -31.32 -6.66
N LEU A 83 2.55 -30.57 -6.92
CA LEU A 83 2.86 -30.00 -8.23
C LEU A 83 3.06 -31.16 -9.21
N LEU A 84 1.96 -31.72 -9.71
CA LEU A 84 1.94 -32.84 -10.64
C LEU A 84 2.24 -32.33 -12.04
N PHE A 85 3.48 -31.84 -12.23
CA PHE A 85 4.00 -31.48 -13.54
C PHE A 85 4.06 -32.67 -14.52
N SER A 86 3.93 -33.91 -14.03
CA SER A 86 4.33 -35.09 -14.81
C SER A 86 3.25 -36.12 -15.15
N SER A 87 2.01 -36.02 -14.66
CA SER A 87 1.08 -37.19 -14.76
C SER A 87 -0.25 -36.97 -15.48
N PHE A 88 -0.72 -35.74 -15.68
CA PHE A 88 -2.06 -35.56 -16.29
C PHE A 88 -2.11 -35.74 -17.82
N PHE A 89 -0.98 -35.63 -18.52
CA PHE A 89 -0.96 -35.68 -20.00
C PHE A 89 -0.46 -37.00 -20.61
N SER A 90 0.04 -37.94 -19.80
CA SER A 90 0.60 -39.20 -20.31
C SER A 90 -0.46 -40.17 -20.84
N GLU A 91 -1.74 -40.06 -20.47
CA GLU A 91 -2.74 -41.09 -20.83
C GLU A 91 -3.93 -40.61 -21.66
N LYS A 92 -4.25 -39.31 -21.71
CA LYS A 92 -5.45 -38.80 -22.42
C LYS A 92 -5.17 -37.96 -23.68
N SER A 93 -3.91 -37.81 -24.12
CA SER A 93 -3.51 -36.92 -25.23
C SER A 93 -3.44 -37.60 -26.61
N THR A 94 -3.86 -38.86 -26.74
CA THR A 94 -3.72 -39.67 -27.97
C THR A 94 -4.44 -39.13 -29.21
N LYS A 95 -5.22 -38.03 -29.10
CA LYS A 95 -5.94 -37.39 -30.20
C LYS A 95 -5.38 -36.03 -30.65
N LEU A 96 -4.37 -35.46 -29.99
CA LEU A 96 -3.80 -34.16 -30.39
C LEU A 96 -2.82 -34.32 -31.56
N ASP A 97 -2.82 -33.37 -32.49
CA ASP A 97 -1.82 -33.25 -33.56
C ASP A 97 -0.40 -33.25 -32.97
N ASN A 98 0.50 -34.07 -33.55
CA ASN A 98 1.91 -34.18 -33.13
C ASN A 98 2.61 -32.82 -33.14
N GLU A 99 2.29 -31.94 -34.09
CA GLU A 99 2.91 -30.62 -34.14
C GLU A 99 2.40 -29.72 -33.01
N LEU A 100 1.12 -29.79 -32.65
CA LEU A 100 0.58 -29.07 -31.51
C LEU A 100 1.20 -29.56 -30.19
N GLN A 101 1.36 -30.88 -30.02
CA GLN A 101 2.06 -31.44 -28.86
C GLN A 101 3.50 -30.90 -28.75
N LEU A 102 4.21 -30.79 -29.88
CA LEU A 102 5.55 -30.21 -29.90
C LEU A 102 5.56 -28.74 -29.46
N VAL A 103 4.61 -27.94 -29.95
CA VAL A 103 4.49 -26.52 -29.55
C VAL A 103 4.18 -26.38 -28.07
N LEU A 104 3.26 -27.18 -27.52
CA LEU A 104 2.93 -27.15 -26.10
C LEU A 104 4.11 -27.57 -25.23
N ARG A 105 4.89 -28.57 -25.65
CA ARG A 105 6.13 -28.95 -24.96
C ARG A 105 7.17 -27.83 -24.98
N GLN A 106 7.35 -27.17 -26.12
CA GLN A 106 8.25 -26.01 -26.21
C GLN A 106 7.77 -24.84 -25.35
N TYR A 107 6.46 -24.63 -25.23
CA TYR A 107 5.88 -23.66 -24.32
C TYR A 107 6.17 -23.99 -22.85
N GLU A 108 6.04 -25.25 -22.44
CA GLU A 108 6.44 -25.70 -21.10
C GLU A 108 7.94 -25.44 -20.85
N ASP A 109 8.79 -25.89 -21.77
CA ASP A 109 10.25 -25.81 -21.61
C ASP A 109 10.74 -24.36 -21.57
N TYR A 110 10.27 -23.50 -22.49
CA TYR A 110 10.82 -22.16 -22.67
C TYR A 110 10.05 -21.04 -21.97
N VAL A 111 8.72 -21.14 -21.90
CA VAL A 111 7.89 -20.07 -21.31
C VAL A 111 7.62 -20.37 -19.85
N MET A 112 7.07 -21.55 -19.54
CA MET A 112 6.79 -21.93 -18.14
C MET A 112 8.08 -22.12 -17.34
N GLY A 113 9.09 -22.76 -17.94
CA GLY A 113 10.43 -22.86 -17.36
C GLY A 113 11.02 -21.50 -17.02
N LYS A 114 10.79 -20.47 -17.85
CA LYS A 114 11.23 -19.11 -17.57
C LYS A 114 10.43 -18.44 -16.46
N LEU A 115 9.10 -18.55 -16.46
CA LEU A 115 8.27 -18.03 -15.38
C LEU A 115 8.68 -18.61 -14.01
N TYR A 116 9.14 -19.85 -13.98
CA TYR A 116 9.59 -20.51 -12.76
C TYR A 116 11.00 -20.07 -12.33
N LEU A 117 11.94 -19.94 -13.28
CA LEU A 117 13.35 -19.70 -12.99
C LEU A 117 13.72 -18.21 -12.89
N ASP A 118 12.92 -17.32 -13.48
CA ASP A 118 13.22 -15.89 -13.49
C ASP A 118 12.93 -15.24 -12.12
N ALA A 119 13.98 -14.73 -11.49
CA ALA A 119 13.90 -14.09 -10.19
C ALA A 119 12.95 -12.88 -10.17
N SER A 120 12.81 -12.17 -11.30
CA SER A 120 11.87 -11.04 -11.40
C SER A 120 10.42 -11.52 -11.32
N VAL A 121 10.10 -12.71 -11.84
CA VAL A 121 8.76 -13.29 -11.76
C VAL A 121 8.45 -13.77 -10.34
N SER A 122 9.41 -14.46 -9.70
CA SER A 122 9.25 -14.88 -8.30
C SER A 122 9.00 -13.69 -7.38
N GLU A 123 9.74 -12.59 -7.57
CA GLU A 123 9.56 -11.37 -6.80
C GLU A 123 8.21 -10.70 -7.10
N ALA A 124 7.80 -10.63 -8.37
CA ALA A 124 6.48 -10.10 -8.75
C ALA A 124 5.35 -10.88 -8.08
N PHE A 125 5.40 -12.22 -8.12
CA PHE A 125 4.39 -13.07 -7.48
C PHE A 125 4.40 -12.95 -5.96
N ARG A 126 5.58 -12.76 -5.34
CA ARG A 126 5.67 -12.45 -3.91
C ARG A 126 4.97 -11.13 -3.57
N LEU A 127 5.05 -10.13 -4.44
CA LEU A 127 4.35 -8.86 -4.25
C LEU A 127 2.83 -9.00 -4.45
N LEU A 128 2.38 -9.89 -5.34
CA LEU A 128 0.94 -10.15 -5.57
C LEU A 128 0.19 -10.62 -4.33
N ILE A 129 0.88 -11.29 -3.38
CA ILE A 129 0.30 -11.75 -2.11
C ILE A 129 -0.36 -10.61 -1.33
N HIS A 130 0.17 -9.40 -1.46
CA HIS A 130 -0.36 -8.24 -0.75
C HIS A 130 -1.59 -7.61 -1.41
N TYR A 131 -2.04 -8.14 -2.55
CA TYR A 131 -3.23 -7.67 -3.25
C TYR A 131 -4.42 -8.58 -2.97
N ARG A 132 -5.60 -8.00 -2.79
CA ARG A 132 -6.82 -8.73 -2.45
C ARG A 132 -7.89 -8.56 -3.50
N ASP A 133 -8.66 -9.61 -3.71
CA ASP A 133 -9.83 -9.60 -4.59
C ASP A 133 -9.50 -9.05 -5.99
N ARG A 134 -10.27 -8.07 -6.44
CA ARG A 134 -10.13 -7.42 -7.76
C ARG A 134 -8.79 -6.73 -7.97
N ASP A 135 -8.13 -6.27 -6.90
CA ASP A 135 -6.82 -5.63 -6.99
C ASP A 135 -5.74 -6.63 -7.41
N SER A 136 -5.89 -7.91 -7.03
CA SER A 136 -5.03 -8.99 -7.49
C SER A 136 -5.20 -9.23 -8.99
N ASP A 137 -6.45 -9.28 -9.48
CA ASP A 137 -6.74 -9.47 -10.91
C ASP A 137 -6.13 -8.34 -11.76
N ARG A 138 -6.21 -7.09 -11.28
CA ARG A 138 -5.57 -5.93 -11.93
C ARG A 138 -4.05 -5.97 -11.90
N ALA A 139 -3.46 -6.41 -10.79
CA ALA A 139 -2.02 -6.53 -10.67
C ALA A 139 -1.47 -7.64 -11.61
N ILE A 140 -2.19 -8.75 -11.77
CA ILE A 140 -1.85 -9.79 -12.76
C ILE A 140 -2.02 -9.27 -14.19
N ALA A 141 -3.11 -8.56 -14.48
CA ALA A 141 -3.32 -7.92 -15.79
C ALA A 141 -2.17 -6.94 -16.13
N PHE A 142 -1.70 -6.17 -15.15
CA PHE A 142 -0.53 -5.30 -15.30
C PHE A 142 0.74 -6.09 -15.64
N LEU A 143 0.98 -7.23 -14.98
CA LEU A 143 2.13 -8.09 -15.30
C LEU A 143 2.08 -8.59 -16.75
N PHE A 144 0.90 -9.03 -17.22
CA PHE A 144 0.73 -9.41 -18.61
C PHE A 144 1.02 -8.27 -19.57
N GLN A 145 0.53 -7.06 -19.26
CA GLN A 145 0.83 -5.88 -20.05
C GLN A 145 2.34 -5.62 -20.14
N GLN A 146 3.07 -5.69 -19.02
CA GLN A 146 4.52 -5.46 -19.02
C GLN A 146 5.27 -6.56 -19.79
N TRP A 147 4.87 -7.82 -19.62
CA TRP A 147 5.42 -8.93 -20.39
C TRP A 147 5.20 -8.74 -21.89
N MET A 148 3.96 -8.48 -22.31
CA MET A 148 3.62 -8.27 -23.71
C MET A 148 4.36 -7.08 -24.32
N SER A 149 4.41 -5.95 -23.61
CA SER A 149 5.10 -4.74 -24.08
C SER A 149 6.59 -4.96 -24.28
N ARG A 150 7.25 -5.72 -23.40
CA ARG A 150 8.71 -5.95 -23.47
C ARG A 150 9.10 -7.00 -24.48
N ALA A 151 8.31 -8.06 -24.55
CA ALA A 151 8.47 -9.10 -25.56
C ALA A 151 8.00 -8.63 -26.95
N ASN A 152 7.32 -7.47 -27.03
CA ASN A 152 6.64 -6.98 -28.22
C ASN A 152 5.66 -8.04 -28.77
N LEU A 153 4.88 -8.67 -27.87
CA LEU A 153 3.91 -9.71 -28.20
C LEU A 153 2.63 -9.09 -28.73
N GLY A 154 2.10 -9.63 -29.83
CA GLY A 154 0.71 -9.43 -30.19
C GLY A 154 -0.21 -10.29 -29.31
N GLY A 155 -1.46 -9.87 -29.19
CA GLY A 155 -2.53 -10.62 -28.56
C GLY A 155 -3.80 -10.57 -29.39
N ILE A 156 -4.90 -10.93 -28.74
CA ILE A 156 -6.24 -11.00 -29.32
C ILE A 156 -7.04 -9.81 -28.79
N GLU A 157 -7.67 -9.06 -29.68
CA GLU A 157 -8.61 -8.01 -29.27
C GLU A 157 -9.90 -8.66 -28.77
N TRP A 158 -10.20 -8.48 -27.49
CA TRP A 158 -11.44 -8.96 -26.88
C TRP A 158 -12.39 -7.81 -26.62
N ASN A 159 -13.67 -8.00 -26.97
CA ASN A 159 -14.72 -7.13 -26.47
C ASN A 159 -14.95 -7.41 -24.98
N PRO A 160 -14.78 -6.43 -24.07
CA PRO A 160 -14.99 -6.64 -22.63
C PRO A 160 -16.41 -7.13 -22.29
N ALA A 161 -17.41 -6.81 -23.10
CA ALA A 161 -18.78 -7.27 -22.91
C ALA A 161 -18.90 -8.81 -23.04
N TRP A 162 -18.15 -9.41 -23.96
CA TRP A 162 -18.15 -10.86 -24.16
C TRP A 162 -17.47 -11.59 -23.01
N LEU A 163 -16.34 -11.08 -22.50
CA LEU A 163 -15.69 -11.64 -21.32
C LEU A 163 -16.62 -11.61 -20.10
N LYS A 164 -17.40 -10.52 -19.94
CA LYS A 164 -18.41 -10.42 -18.89
C LYS A 164 -19.57 -11.41 -19.09
N GLN A 165 -19.99 -11.63 -20.33
CA GLN A 165 -21.00 -12.66 -20.65
C GLN A 165 -20.48 -14.07 -20.34
N LEU A 166 -19.22 -14.37 -20.68
CA LEU A 166 -18.59 -15.66 -20.38
C LEU A 166 -18.46 -15.91 -18.86
N GLN A 167 -18.17 -14.87 -18.08
CA GLN A 167 -18.14 -14.97 -16.60
C GLN A 167 -19.51 -15.35 -16.03
N SER A 168 -20.61 -14.96 -16.69
CA SER A 168 -21.97 -15.27 -16.26
C SER A 168 -22.46 -16.66 -16.67
N LEU A 169 -21.70 -17.39 -17.50
CA LEU A 169 -22.07 -18.75 -17.89
C LEU A 169 -21.83 -19.73 -16.73
N PRO A 170 -22.74 -20.69 -16.49
CA PRO A 170 -22.52 -21.76 -15.53
C PRO A 170 -21.28 -22.57 -15.89
N TRP A 171 -20.47 -22.90 -14.88
CA TRP A 171 -19.27 -23.71 -15.06
C TRP A 171 -19.53 -25.03 -15.78
N ASP A 172 -20.62 -25.72 -15.44
CA ASP A 172 -20.96 -27.02 -16.02
C ASP A 172 -21.13 -26.96 -17.54
N GLU A 173 -21.70 -25.87 -18.07
CA GLU A 173 -21.85 -25.68 -19.52
C GLU A 173 -20.49 -25.53 -20.21
N VAL A 174 -19.57 -24.77 -19.60
CA VAL A 174 -18.23 -24.54 -20.12
C VAL A 174 -17.41 -25.82 -20.06
N HIS A 175 -17.45 -26.51 -18.92
CA HIS A 175 -16.74 -27.77 -18.71
C HIS A 175 -17.20 -28.84 -19.70
N HIS A 176 -18.52 -29.02 -19.89
CA HIS A 176 -19.03 -29.93 -20.90
C HIS A 176 -18.58 -29.53 -22.31
N SER A 177 -18.60 -28.24 -22.66
CA SER A 177 -18.19 -27.77 -23.98
C SER A 177 -16.72 -28.10 -24.30
N MET A 178 -15.83 -28.11 -23.30
CA MET A 178 -14.42 -28.46 -23.49
C MET A 178 -14.17 -29.91 -23.91
N GLU A 179 -15.07 -30.83 -23.58
CA GLU A 179 -14.93 -32.23 -24.00
C GLU A 179 -15.15 -32.40 -25.50
N TRP A 180 -16.11 -31.65 -26.06
CA TRP A 180 -16.46 -31.67 -27.48
C TRP A 180 -15.44 -30.94 -28.34
N VAL A 181 -14.94 -29.82 -27.83
CA VAL A 181 -14.06 -28.90 -28.54
C VAL A 181 -12.69 -29.50 -28.87
N LYS A 182 -12.28 -30.60 -28.21
CA LYS A 182 -11.07 -31.35 -28.56
C LYS A 182 -11.11 -31.98 -29.95
N GLU A 183 -12.29 -32.09 -30.57
CA GLU A 183 -12.47 -32.72 -31.88
C GLU A 183 -12.56 -31.70 -33.03
N ASP A 184 -12.74 -30.41 -32.73
CA ASP A 184 -12.84 -29.34 -33.72
C ASP A 184 -11.49 -28.61 -33.90
N SER A 185 -11.03 -28.44 -35.14
CA SER A 185 -9.73 -27.86 -35.50
C SER A 185 -9.79 -26.38 -35.88
N THR A 186 -10.97 -25.77 -35.93
CA THR A 186 -11.19 -24.42 -36.49
C THR A 186 -10.24 -23.33 -35.97
N PHE A 187 -10.01 -23.23 -34.66
CA PHE A 187 -9.13 -22.20 -34.08
C PHE A 187 -7.75 -22.70 -33.66
N GLN A 188 -7.46 -24.00 -33.84
CA GLN A 188 -6.21 -24.61 -33.38
C GLN A 188 -4.99 -24.02 -34.08
N GLU A 189 -5.07 -23.74 -35.39
CA GLU A 189 -3.97 -23.14 -36.14
C GLU A 189 -3.63 -21.72 -35.66
N SER A 190 -4.67 -20.91 -35.38
CA SER A 190 -4.49 -19.57 -34.84
C SER A 190 -3.85 -19.62 -33.45
N LEU A 191 -4.38 -20.45 -32.54
CA LEU A 191 -3.81 -20.62 -31.20
C LEU A 191 -2.36 -21.12 -31.26
N LYS A 192 -2.07 -22.11 -32.10
CA LYS A 192 -0.73 -22.63 -32.34
C LYS A 192 0.23 -21.54 -32.83
N SER A 193 -0.21 -20.65 -33.72
CA SER A 193 0.58 -19.50 -34.15
C SER A 193 0.89 -18.55 -32.99
N HIS A 194 -0.09 -18.22 -32.14
CA HIS A 194 0.12 -17.34 -30.99
C HIS A 194 1.07 -17.98 -29.95
N TYR A 195 0.94 -19.28 -29.67
CA TYR A 195 1.86 -19.98 -28.77
C TYR A 195 3.29 -19.99 -29.32
N LYS A 196 3.48 -20.24 -30.62
CA LYS A 196 4.80 -20.16 -31.27
C LYS A 196 5.41 -18.76 -31.11
N GLU A 197 4.62 -17.71 -31.35
CA GLU A 197 5.06 -16.32 -31.16
C GLU A 197 5.48 -16.03 -29.71
N VAL A 198 4.67 -16.48 -28.73
CA VAL A 198 5.00 -16.33 -27.30
C VAL A 198 6.29 -17.06 -26.95
N ILE A 199 6.48 -18.28 -27.45
CA ILE A 199 7.71 -19.07 -27.23
C ILE A 199 8.93 -18.33 -27.76
N GLU A 200 8.89 -17.92 -29.03
CA GLU A 200 10.02 -17.27 -29.70
C GLU A 200 10.42 -15.97 -28.99
N LYS A 201 9.45 -15.06 -28.77
CA LYS A 201 9.73 -13.75 -28.17
C LYS A 201 10.06 -13.82 -26.69
N THR A 202 9.48 -14.77 -25.94
CA THR A 202 9.76 -14.92 -24.51
C THR A 202 11.11 -15.55 -24.25
N ARG A 203 11.53 -16.51 -25.09
CA ARG A 203 12.83 -17.18 -24.97
C ARG A 203 13.99 -16.19 -25.00
N ASP A 204 13.93 -15.20 -25.89
CA ASP A 204 15.03 -14.26 -26.14
C ASP A 204 15.12 -13.12 -25.11
N LEU A 205 14.13 -12.97 -24.23
CA LEU A 205 14.18 -11.96 -23.17
C LEU A 205 15.29 -12.27 -22.14
N GLY A 206 15.86 -11.24 -21.50
CA GLY A 206 16.73 -11.43 -20.34
C GLY A 206 15.89 -11.76 -19.10
N SER A 207 15.29 -10.71 -18.53
CA SER A 207 14.27 -10.81 -17.49
C SER A 207 12.90 -10.43 -18.05
N LEU A 208 11.86 -11.09 -17.56
CA LEU A 208 10.47 -10.80 -17.91
C LEU A 208 10.04 -9.44 -17.35
N PHE A 209 10.34 -9.18 -16.08
CA PHE A 209 10.04 -7.92 -15.43
C PHE A 209 11.31 -7.15 -15.07
N GLY A 210 11.18 -5.84 -14.98
CA GLY A 210 12.25 -4.92 -14.66
C GLY A 210 12.01 -4.32 -13.30
N LYS A 211 13.03 -3.62 -12.81
CA LYS A 211 12.98 -3.00 -11.48
C LYS A 211 11.82 -2.01 -11.35
N GLU A 212 11.48 -1.32 -12.44
CA GLU A 212 10.35 -0.38 -12.47
C GLU A 212 9.00 -1.08 -12.28
N ASP A 213 8.76 -2.21 -12.95
CA ASP A 213 7.49 -2.94 -12.82
C ASP A 213 7.32 -3.52 -11.41
N LEU A 214 8.42 -4.07 -10.86
CA LEU A 214 8.44 -4.58 -9.49
C LEU A 214 8.24 -3.48 -8.47
N PHE A 215 8.83 -2.31 -8.72
CA PHE A 215 8.64 -1.14 -7.89
C PHE A 215 7.17 -0.68 -7.89
N GLU A 216 6.50 -0.71 -9.03
CA GLU A 216 5.09 -0.36 -9.13
C GLU A 216 4.17 -1.36 -8.44
N LEU A 217 4.49 -2.65 -8.54
CA LEU A 217 3.80 -3.68 -7.79
C LEU A 217 4.04 -3.55 -6.29
N GLN A 218 5.24 -3.19 -5.87
CA GLN A 218 5.56 -3.02 -4.46
C GLN A 218 4.77 -1.86 -3.83
N HIS A 219 4.53 -0.79 -4.60
CA HIS A 219 3.86 0.42 -4.14
C HIS A 219 2.38 0.50 -4.54
N ARG A 220 1.80 -0.59 -5.09
CA ARG A 220 0.39 -0.65 -5.55
C ARG A 220 0.00 0.39 -6.60
N THR A 221 0.98 1.00 -7.26
CA THR A 221 0.75 2.00 -8.31
C THR A 221 0.31 1.35 -9.62
N ALA A 222 0.58 0.05 -9.79
CA ALA A 222 0.15 -0.74 -10.94
C ALA A 222 -1.37 -0.71 -11.16
N ILE A 223 -2.16 -0.60 -10.08
CA ILE A 223 -3.64 -0.61 -10.13
C ILE A 223 -4.20 0.76 -10.51
N ALA A 224 -3.44 1.82 -10.28
CA ALA A 224 -3.89 3.17 -10.54
C ALA A 224 -4.01 3.41 -12.05
N GLY A 225 -4.99 4.24 -12.44
CA GLY A 225 -5.13 4.66 -13.84
C GLY A 225 -3.87 5.36 -14.33
N PHE A 226 -3.64 5.36 -15.65
CA PHE A 226 -2.37 5.80 -16.26
C PHE A 226 -1.83 7.14 -15.74
N SER A 227 -2.68 8.17 -15.63
CA SER A 227 -2.28 9.49 -15.13
C SER A 227 -1.84 9.46 -13.67
N GLN A 228 -2.57 8.73 -12.82
CA GLN A 228 -2.26 8.55 -11.41
C GLN A 228 -1.00 7.70 -11.23
N ARG A 229 -0.81 6.65 -12.03
CA ARG A 229 0.41 5.83 -12.08
C ARG A 229 1.63 6.68 -12.41
N LEU A 230 1.55 7.52 -13.44
CA LEU A 230 2.64 8.44 -13.80
C LEU A 230 2.95 9.42 -12.65
N ALA A 231 1.91 10.00 -12.03
CA ALA A 231 2.08 10.90 -10.89
C ALA A 231 2.77 10.19 -9.72
N LEU A 232 2.33 8.99 -9.35
CA LEU A 232 2.95 8.20 -8.27
C LEU A 232 4.41 7.86 -8.59
N ARG A 233 4.74 7.42 -9.81
CA ARG A 233 6.14 7.16 -10.20
C ARG A 233 7.01 8.40 -9.99
N GLN A 234 6.52 9.57 -10.42
CA GLN A 234 7.24 10.83 -10.21
C GLN A 234 7.37 11.15 -8.72
N ILE A 235 6.29 11.01 -7.93
CA ILE A 235 6.31 11.25 -6.48
C ILE A 235 7.35 10.36 -5.79
N LEU A 236 7.36 9.07 -6.10
CA LEU A 236 8.27 8.11 -5.48
C LEU A 236 9.73 8.37 -5.89
N HIS A 237 9.97 8.70 -7.16
CA HIS A 237 11.30 9.07 -7.65
C HIS A 237 11.86 10.32 -6.95
N TYR A 238 11.09 11.42 -6.91
CA TYR A 238 11.54 12.64 -6.23
C TYR A 238 11.60 12.48 -4.71
N SER A 239 10.73 11.65 -4.12
CA SER A 239 10.79 11.31 -2.71
C SER A 239 12.12 10.64 -2.37
N GLN A 240 12.62 9.74 -3.22
CA GLN A 240 13.93 9.13 -3.03
C GLN A 240 15.07 10.16 -3.11
N ILE A 241 15.05 11.04 -4.13
CA ILE A 241 16.04 12.11 -4.26
C ILE A 241 16.06 13.00 -3.00
N PHE A 242 14.88 13.39 -2.50
CA PHE A 242 14.78 14.18 -1.27
C PHE A 242 15.28 13.41 -0.04
N THR A 243 14.93 12.13 0.10
CA THR A 243 15.43 11.31 1.20
C THR A 243 16.94 11.17 1.16
N GLU A 244 17.55 10.94 -0.01
CA GLU A 244 19.00 10.88 -0.17
C GLU A 244 19.68 12.19 0.26
N HIS A 245 19.12 13.33 -0.16
CA HIS A 245 19.59 14.64 0.30
C HIS A 245 19.48 14.81 1.83
N PHE A 246 18.36 14.40 2.42
CA PHE A 246 18.16 14.50 3.88
C PHE A 246 18.95 13.47 4.69
N ASN A 247 19.45 12.38 4.08
CA ASN A 247 20.31 11.41 4.77
C ASN A 247 21.65 12.03 5.19
N GLU A 248 22.11 13.05 4.48
CA GLU A 248 23.33 13.78 4.81
C GLU A 248 23.13 14.74 6.00
N LEU A 249 21.88 15.03 6.35
CA LEU A 249 21.55 15.91 7.48
C LEU A 249 21.57 15.14 8.80
N SER A 250 22.37 15.62 9.74
CA SER A 250 22.31 15.18 11.14
C SER A 250 21.31 16.06 11.88
N LEU A 251 20.05 15.64 11.92
CA LEU A 251 19.03 16.28 12.75
C LEU A 251 19.11 15.67 14.16
N LYS A 252 19.37 16.49 15.18
CA LYS A 252 19.43 16.00 16.56
C LYS A 252 18.11 16.30 17.27
N PRO A 253 17.35 15.28 17.71
CA PRO A 253 16.10 15.52 18.40
C PRO A 253 16.33 16.35 19.67
N ARG A 254 15.56 17.43 19.84
CA ARG A 254 15.62 18.30 21.04
C ARG A 254 15.47 17.47 22.33
N PRO A 255 16.47 17.45 23.24
CA PRO A 255 16.40 16.66 24.47
C PRO A 255 15.45 17.23 25.55
N ARG A 256 14.58 18.21 25.26
CA ARG A 256 13.86 18.99 26.29
C ARG A 256 12.38 19.35 26.02
N ALA A 257 11.76 18.89 24.94
CA ALA A 257 10.34 19.19 24.71
C ALA A 257 9.43 18.25 25.54
N ALA A 258 9.00 18.73 26.70
CA ALA A 258 7.90 18.25 27.56
C ALA A 258 7.60 16.74 27.47
N PHE A 259 8.20 15.97 28.38
CA PHE A 259 7.73 14.62 28.69
C PHE A 259 6.31 14.71 29.27
N ILE A 260 5.30 14.43 28.47
CA ILE A 260 3.91 14.33 28.95
C ILE A 260 3.79 12.99 29.68
N SER A 261 3.56 13.07 31.00
CA SER A 261 3.30 11.89 31.81
C SER A 261 1.95 11.29 31.41
N THR A 262 1.97 10.13 30.74
CA THR A 262 0.74 9.40 30.41
C THR A 262 0.54 8.27 31.41
N LYS A 263 -0.59 8.30 32.14
CA LYS A 263 -1.08 7.10 32.83
C LYS A 263 -1.59 6.11 31.78
N PHE A 264 -1.15 4.86 31.84
CA PHE A 264 -1.60 3.80 30.94
C PHE A 264 -3.13 3.66 31.01
N HIS A 265 -3.83 3.95 29.90
CA HIS A 265 -5.16 3.42 29.63
C HIS A 265 -5.00 2.19 28.73
N GLN A 266 -4.40 1.11 29.24
CA GLN A 266 -4.67 -0.21 28.70
C GLN A 266 -5.55 -0.94 29.69
N SER A 267 -6.69 -1.42 29.17
CA SER A 267 -7.58 -2.38 29.79
C SER A 267 -6.95 -3.78 29.78
N GLU A 268 -5.73 -3.91 30.33
CA GLU A 268 -5.17 -5.21 30.65
C GLU A 268 -5.17 -5.36 32.17
N SER A 269 -5.91 -6.35 32.64
CA SER A 269 -6.17 -6.67 34.05
C SER A 269 -4.93 -7.10 34.85
N TYR A 270 -3.71 -6.87 34.34
CA TYR A 270 -2.46 -7.23 34.99
C TYR A 270 -1.54 -6.02 35.21
N PRO A 271 -1.21 -5.69 36.47
CA PRO A 271 -0.39 -4.52 36.76
C PRO A 271 1.11 -4.76 36.45
N THR A 272 1.66 -4.19 35.37
CA THR A 272 3.04 -4.40 34.86
C THR A 272 4.16 -3.60 35.57
N GLY A 273 3.96 -3.19 36.83
CA GLY A 273 4.94 -2.40 37.60
C GLY A 273 5.66 -3.21 38.67
N GLY A 274 6.96 -2.93 38.87
CA GLY A 274 7.76 -3.52 39.94
C GLY A 274 7.49 -2.89 41.32
N TYR A 275 8.17 -3.41 42.34
CA TYR A 275 8.15 -2.86 43.69
C TYR A 275 9.20 -1.73 43.79
N ALA A 276 8.78 -0.50 44.09
CA ALA A 276 9.68 0.65 44.25
C ALA A 276 10.39 0.62 45.60
N SER A 277 9.68 0.22 46.66
CA SER A 277 10.28 -0.03 47.97
C SER A 277 9.42 -0.97 48.82
N LEU A 278 10.05 -1.65 49.78
CA LEU A 278 9.37 -2.38 50.84
C LEU A 278 9.52 -1.57 52.13
N SER A 279 8.43 -1.32 52.83
CA SER A 279 8.42 -0.59 54.10
C SER A 279 7.45 -1.23 55.07
N THR A 280 7.81 -1.29 56.35
CA THR A 280 6.87 -1.59 57.42
C THR A 280 6.13 -0.32 57.81
N ARG A 281 4.85 -0.43 58.18
CA ARG A 281 4.08 0.72 58.66
C ARG A 281 4.10 0.72 60.19
N GLY A 282 5.11 1.39 60.74
CA GLY A 282 5.20 1.68 62.17
C GLY A 282 6.27 0.88 62.91
N SER A 283 7.10 1.60 63.66
CA SER A 283 7.93 1.07 64.76
C SER A 283 7.05 0.89 66.00
N ILE A 284 7.42 0.03 66.96
CA ILE A 284 6.73 -0.11 68.26
C ILE A 284 6.57 1.26 68.95
N GLU A 285 7.47 2.19 68.67
CA GLU A 285 7.48 3.55 69.20
C GLU A 285 6.32 4.43 68.66
N SER A 286 5.65 3.99 67.59
CA SER A 286 4.49 4.68 67.01
C SER A 286 3.15 4.33 67.66
N LEU A 287 3.16 3.41 68.63
CA LEU A 287 1.97 3.04 69.39
C LEU A 287 1.62 4.12 70.42
N LEU A 288 0.34 4.48 70.51
CA LEU A 288 -0.13 5.41 71.51
C LEU A 288 -0.10 4.76 72.90
N TYR A 289 0.26 5.52 73.95
CA TYR A 289 0.35 5.01 75.32
C TYR A 289 -0.97 4.40 75.83
N SER A 290 -2.11 4.87 75.32
CA SER A 290 -3.44 4.34 75.62
C SER A 290 -3.70 2.96 75.00
N GLN A 291 -2.97 2.57 73.96
CA GLN A 291 -3.11 1.26 73.31
C GLN A 291 -2.33 0.17 74.05
N LEU A 292 -1.21 0.52 74.68
CA LEU A 292 -0.45 -0.40 75.55
C LEU A 292 -1.23 -0.84 76.79
N ALA A 293 -2.23 -0.06 77.20
CA ALA A 293 -3.08 -0.37 78.34
C ALA A 293 -4.00 -1.59 78.11
N TYR A 294 -4.20 -1.99 76.84
CA TYR A 294 -5.04 -3.13 76.46
C TYR A 294 -4.24 -4.42 76.22
N MET A 295 -2.95 -4.45 76.56
CA MET A 295 -2.15 -5.68 76.49
C MET A 295 -2.54 -6.62 77.64
N GLU A 296 -3.14 -7.76 77.30
CA GLU A 296 -3.57 -8.75 78.29
C GLU A 296 -2.42 -9.74 78.57
N LYS A 297 -2.15 -10.02 79.86
CA LYS A 297 -0.97 -10.82 80.25
C LYS A 297 -1.15 -12.33 80.12
N GLU A 298 -2.39 -12.81 80.13
CA GLU A 298 -2.68 -14.24 80.34
C GLU A 298 -3.35 -14.93 79.14
N GLU A 299 -4.05 -14.21 78.26
CA GLU A 299 -4.64 -14.76 77.03
C GLU A 299 -3.93 -14.19 75.78
N ARG A 300 -3.21 -15.06 75.06
CA ARG A 300 -2.58 -14.75 73.77
C ARG A 300 -3.07 -15.70 72.68
N PRO A 301 -3.23 -15.24 71.42
CA PRO A 301 -2.91 -13.89 70.94
C PRO A 301 -4.01 -12.87 71.30
N ASP A 302 -3.61 -11.69 71.76
CA ASP A 302 -4.53 -10.58 72.01
C ASP A 302 -4.70 -9.68 70.77
N LEU A 303 -5.63 -8.72 70.84
CA LEU A 303 -5.85 -7.75 69.76
C LEU A 303 -4.59 -6.93 69.46
N PHE A 304 -3.70 -6.77 70.44
CA PHE A 304 -2.43 -6.07 70.29
C PHE A 304 -1.44 -6.90 69.47
N ASP A 305 -1.28 -8.19 69.78
CA ASP A 305 -0.45 -9.14 69.05
C ASP A 305 -0.85 -9.17 67.56
N VAL A 306 -2.17 -9.19 67.28
CA VAL A 306 -2.69 -9.17 65.90
C VAL A 306 -2.42 -7.84 65.19
N TYR A 307 -2.57 -6.70 65.89
CA TYR A 307 -2.31 -5.38 65.32
C TYR A 307 -0.82 -5.13 65.08
N TYR A 308 0.03 -5.57 66.00
CA TYR A 308 1.48 -5.50 65.90
C TYR A 308 2.01 -6.36 64.74
N LEU A 309 1.60 -7.64 64.69
CA LEU A 309 1.97 -8.53 63.58
C LEU A 309 1.50 -8.00 62.22
N ARG A 310 0.32 -7.37 62.16
CA ARG A 310 -0.19 -6.71 60.94
C ARG A 310 0.68 -5.52 60.49
N ASN A 311 1.31 -4.82 61.41
CA ASN A 311 2.13 -3.65 61.11
C ASN A 311 3.60 -4.00 60.83
N GLU A 312 4.07 -5.16 61.31
CA GLU A 312 5.32 -5.80 60.86
C GLU A 312 5.22 -6.39 59.44
N LEU A 313 4.01 -6.57 58.88
CA LEU A 313 3.86 -6.96 57.47
C LEU A 313 4.54 -5.93 56.56
N LEU A 314 5.32 -6.43 55.61
CA LEU A 314 5.97 -5.59 54.60
C LEU A 314 4.90 -5.05 53.64
N TYR A 315 4.74 -3.73 53.63
CA TYR A 315 3.95 -3.03 52.62
C TYR A 315 4.89 -2.63 51.48
N TYR A 316 4.54 -2.99 50.25
CA TYR A 316 5.26 -2.49 49.10
C TYR A 316 4.68 -1.14 48.65
N SER A 317 5.54 -0.17 48.38
CA SER A 317 5.20 0.95 47.52
C SER A 317 5.43 0.50 46.08
N ARG A 318 4.45 0.79 45.23
CA ARG A 318 4.47 0.39 43.83
C ARG A 318 5.18 1.46 43.03
N ASP A 319 6.06 1.06 42.13
CA ASP A 319 6.56 2.00 41.14
C ASP A 319 5.38 2.34 40.23
N GLU A 320 4.85 3.57 40.33
CA GLU A 320 3.98 4.07 39.28
C GLU A 320 4.89 4.20 38.06
N ASN A 321 4.85 3.21 37.18
CA ASN A 321 5.50 3.27 35.88
C ASN A 321 4.92 4.47 35.10
N LEU A 322 5.40 5.67 35.40
CA LEU A 322 5.15 6.87 34.62
C LEU A 322 6.03 6.73 33.39
N PHE A 323 5.55 5.95 32.43
CA PHE A 323 6.13 5.93 31.10
C PHE A 323 5.91 7.31 30.50
N PHE A 324 6.98 8.08 30.44
CA PHE A 324 7.02 9.31 29.68
C PHE A 324 7.12 8.96 28.19
N ARG A 325 5.97 8.66 27.55
CA ARG A 325 5.92 8.50 26.10
C ARG A 325 5.61 9.84 25.46
N ARG A 326 6.52 10.35 24.64
CA ARG A 326 6.32 11.54 23.82
C ARG A 326 5.38 11.19 22.67
N ARG A 327 4.09 11.48 22.82
CA ARG A 327 3.13 11.41 21.70
C ARG A 327 3.26 12.67 20.86
N ILE A 328 3.77 12.51 19.65
CA ILE A 328 3.94 13.60 18.70
C ILE A 328 2.96 13.38 17.58
N ARG A 329 2.14 14.39 17.32
CA ARG A 329 1.21 14.38 16.20
C ARG A 329 1.53 15.50 15.22
N PHE A 330 1.75 15.13 13.97
CA PHE A 330 1.93 16.03 12.87
C PHE A 330 0.60 16.25 12.17
N TYR A 331 0.29 17.50 11.81
CA TYR A 331 -0.90 17.83 11.05
C TYR A 331 -0.49 18.49 9.75
N TRP A 332 -0.78 17.87 8.60
CA TRP A 332 -0.52 18.46 7.29
C TRP A 332 -1.82 18.88 6.65
N VAL A 333 -2.06 20.19 6.62
CA VAL A 333 -3.32 20.80 6.23
C VAL A 333 -3.24 21.31 4.80
N PHE A 334 -4.05 20.75 3.92
CA PHE A 334 -4.13 21.07 2.49
C PHE A 334 -5.25 22.06 2.22
N HIS A 335 -4.89 23.29 1.86
CA HIS A 335 -5.86 24.31 1.47
C HIS A 335 -6.34 24.12 0.03
N PRO A 336 -7.64 24.33 -0.30
CA PRO A 336 -8.19 24.18 -1.66
C PRO A 336 -7.44 24.93 -2.77
N SER A 337 -6.80 26.05 -2.42
CA SER A 337 -5.96 26.84 -3.35
C SER A 337 -4.79 26.05 -3.96
N LEU A 338 -4.41 24.92 -3.35
CA LEU A 338 -3.35 24.06 -3.89
C LEU A 338 -3.70 23.47 -5.26
N THR A 339 -4.95 23.55 -5.71
CA THR A 339 -5.31 23.24 -7.10
C THR A 339 -4.47 24.01 -8.13
N GLU A 340 -4.00 25.23 -7.79
CA GLU A 340 -3.10 26.03 -8.63
C GLU A 340 -1.69 25.43 -8.78
N THR A 341 -1.32 24.47 -7.93
CA THR A 341 -0.04 23.76 -7.99
C THR A 341 -0.04 22.59 -9.00
N ARG A 342 -1.18 22.28 -9.63
CA ARG A 342 -1.31 21.33 -10.76
C ARG A 342 -0.74 21.88 -12.07
N ARG A 343 0.28 22.74 -11.99
CA ARG A 343 0.95 23.36 -13.12
C ARG A 343 2.41 22.91 -13.13
N LYS A 344 2.92 22.61 -14.33
CA LYS A 344 4.35 22.42 -14.56
C LYS A 344 4.99 23.79 -14.83
N ASP A 345 5.83 24.23 -13.91
CA ASP A 345 6.65 25.43 -14.10
C ASP A 345 7.88 25.09 -14.96
N ARG A 346 8.40 26.08 -15.71
CA ARG A 346 9.54 25.86 -16.61
C ARG A 346 10.81 25.47 -15.87
N GLU A 347 10.96 25.94 -14.65
CA GLU A 347 12.14 25.75 -13.79
C GLU A 347 12.13 24.41 -13.05
N LEU A 348 10.98 23.73 -13.00
CA LEU A 348 10.80 22.49 -12.27
C LEU A 348 10.68 21.31 -13.24
N PRO A 349 11.19 20.13 -12.86
CA PRO A 349 11.14 18.97 -13.74
C PRO A 349 9.72 18.41 -13.87
N THR A 350 8.88 18.57 -12.83
CA THR A 350 7.50 18.08 -12.74
C THR A 350 6.55 19.14 -12.17
N GLN A 351 5.26 18.79 -12.03
CA GLN A 351 4.27 19.69 -11.45
C GLN A 351 4.56 19.97 -9.97
N ARG A 352 4.26 21.18 -9.49
CA ARG A 352 4.51 21.56 -8.09
C ARG A 352 3.81 20.64 -7.09
N ILE A 353 2.59 20.21 -7.38
CA ILE A 353 1.85 19.31 -6.48
C ILE A 353 2.56 17.95 -6.30
N ILE A 354 3.21 17.46 -7.36
CA ILE A 354 3.96 16.20 -7.35
C ILE A 354 5.20 16.33 -6.48
N LEU A 355 5.93 17.43 -6.62
CA LEU A 355 7.08 17.75 -5.76
C LEU A 355 6.66 17.92 -4.29
N LEU A 356 5.50 18.54 -4.03
CA LEU A 356 4.93 18.65 -2.69
C LEU A 356 4.65 17.28 -2.07
N CYS A 357 3.92 16.40 -2.76
CA CYS A 357 3.66 15.06 -2.25
C CYS A 357 4.95 14.26 -2.05
N ALA A 358 5.94 14.40 -2.93
CA ALA A 358 7.25 13.75 -2.81
C ALA A 358 8.02 14.23 -1.58
N LEU A 359 8.02 15.54 -1.36
CA LEU A 359 8.67 16.18 -0.22
C LEU A 359 8.04 15.75 1.10
N LEU A 360 6.71 15.77 1.19
CA LEU A 360 5.97 15.31 2.37
C LEU A 360 6.22 13.82 2.65
N ARG A 361 6.28 12.97 1.62
CA ARG A 361 6.66 11.57 1.82
C ARG A 361 8.08 11.43 2.36
N ALA A 362 9.05 12.13 1.78
CA ALA A 362 10.43 12.12 2.26
C ALA A 362 10.54 12.64 3.70
N ALA A 363 9.77 13.68 4.04
CA ALA A 363 9.64 14.23 5.38
C ALA A 363 9.20 13.18 6.39
N TRP A 364 8.12 12.47 6.08
CA TRP A 364 7.56 11.46 6.98
C TRP A 364 8.57 10.34 7.25
N LEU A 365 9.24 9.86 6.20
CA LEU A 365 10.28 8.85 6.34
C LEU A 365 11.44 9.33 7.21
N LEU A 366 11.86 10.59 7.05
CA LEU A 366 12.90 11.19 7.88
C LEU A 366 12.46 11.31 9.34
N ILE A 367 11.26 11.82 9.58
CA ILE A 367 10.67 11.96 10.93
C ILE A 367 10.58 10.60 11.61
N GLN A 368 10.07 9.56 10.91
CA GLN A 368 10.00 8.19 11.44
C GLN A 368 11.39 7.62 11.78
N ARG A 369 12.41 7.97 11.00
CA ARG A 369 13.78 7.54 11.25
C ARG A 369 14.38 8.21 12.48
N GLU A 370 14.28 9.54 12.57
CA GLU A 370 14.94 10.33 13.63
C GLU A 370 14.23 10.26 14.98
N LEU A 371 12.90 10.24 15.00
CA LEU A 371 12.10 10.23 16.23
C LEU A 371 11.70 8.81 16.68
N GLY A 372 11.93 7.80 15.82
CA GLY A 372 11.46 6.43 16.03
C GLY A 372 9.97 6.27 15.70
N LYS A 373 9.52 5.03 15.54
CA LYS A 373 8.13 4.72 15.15
C LYS A 373 7.14 4.74 16.32
N GLU A 374 7.63 4.65 17.55
CA GLU A 374 6.77 4.56 18.72
C GLU A 374 6.19 5.94 19.06
N ALA A 375 4.86 6.06 19.00
CA ALA A 375 4.08 7.24 19.38
C ALA A 375 4.12 8.45 18.42
N LEU A 376 4.45 8.22 17.15
CA LEU A 376 4.21 9.20 16.09
C LEU A 376 2.84 8.99 15.45
N ALA A 377 2.13 10.08 15.20
CA ALA A 377 0.92 10.10 14.39
C ALA A 377 0.98 11.22 13.35
N LEU A 378 0.43 11.00 12.16
CA LEU A 378 0.37 11.99 11.10
C LEU A 378 -1.06 12.10 10.56
N ASP A 379 -1.66 13.27 10.66
CA ASP A 379 -2.99 13.56 10.17
C ASP A 379 -2.90 14.45 8.92
N PHE A 380 -3.27 13.90 7.76
CA PHE A 380 -3.51 14.65 6.52
C PHE A 380 -4.92 15.22 6.54
N ILE A 381 -5.04 16.54 6.51
CA ILE A 381 -6.33 17.23 6.61
C ILE A 381 -6.57 18.03 5.34
N PHE A 382 -7.60 17.66 4.59
CA PHE A 382 -8.05 18.39 3.41
C PHE A 382 -9.18 19.33 3.83
N LEU A 383 -8.97 20.63 3.65
CA LEU A 383 -9.94 21.62 4.10
C LEU A 383 -11.11 21.72 3.14
N GLU A 384 -12.32 21.58 3.69
CA GLU A 384 -13.55 21.80 2.93
C GLU A 384 -13.70 23.29 2.59
N PRO A 385 -13.93 23.65 1.32
CA PRO A 385 -14.18 25.03 0.98
C PRO A 385 -15.53 25.47 1.57
N ASN A 386 -15.54 26.65 2.23
CA ASN A 386 -16.69 27.18 2.98
C ASN A 386 -18.01 27.32 2.19
N ASN A 387 -18.00 27.10 0.87
CA ASN A 387 -19.14 27.31 -0.05
C ASN A 387 -19.42 26.14 -1.02
N SER A 388 -18.86 24.94 -0.84
CA SER A 388 -19.14 23.85 -1.79
C SER A 388 -20.52 23.22 -1.58
N ILE A 389 -21.49 23.69 -2.37
CA ILE A 389 -22.78 23.01 -2.61
C ILE A 389 -22.57 21.77 -3.52
N HIS A 390 -21.42 21.67 -4.20
CA HIS A 390 -21.09 20.56 -5.10
C HIS A 390 -20.34 19.42 -4.38
N HIS A 391 -20.76 18.19 -4.67
CA HIS A 391 -20.31 16.94 -4.04
C HIS A 391 -18.83 16.52 -4.30
N THR A 392 -18.01 17.33 -4.97
CA THR A 392 -16.64 16.93 -5.31
C THR A 392 -15.61 17.88 -4.73
N HIS A 393 -14.79 17.35 -3.82
CA HIS A 393 -13.70 18.10 -3.19
C HIS A 393 -12.65 18.50 -4.25
N PRO A 394 -12.16 19.75 -4.25
CA PRO A 394 -11.24 20.24 -5.28
C PRO A 394 -9.92 19.45 -5.34
N LEU A 395 -9.47 18.93 -4.20
CA LEU A 395 -8.24 18.13 -4.06
C LEU A 395 -8.50 16.60 -3.96
N SER A 396 -9.55 16.11 -4.61
CA SER A 396 -9.91 14.68 -4.58
C SER A 396 -8.81 13.77 -5.16
N LEU A 397 -8.10 14.24 -6.18
CA LEU A 397 -6.99 13.50 -6.81
C LEU A 397 -5.78 13.40 -5.85
N GLU A 398 -5.42 14.49 -5.18
CA GLU A 398 -4.34 14.51 -4.20
C GLU A 398 -4.66 13.66 -2.98
N TYR A 399 -5.94 13.67 -2.56
CA TYR A 399 -6.43 12.76 -1.52
C TYR A 399 -6.19 11.29 -1.92
N GLN A 400 -6.57 10.90 -3.13
CA GLN A 400 -6.35 9.53 -3.63
C GLN A 400 -4.87 9.18 -3.77
N LEU A 401 -4.03 10.12 -4.22
CA LEU A 401 -2.59 9.93 -4.30
C LEU A 401 -1.97 9.70 -2.93
N ILE A 402 -2.28 10.54 -1.95
CA ILE A 402 -1.78 10.40 -0.57
C ILE A 402 -2.31 9.11 0.07
N GLN A 403 -3.58 8.77 -0.17
CA GLN A 403 -4.16 7.51 0.31
C GLN A 403 -3.38 6.30 -0.19
N GLN A 404 -2.99 6.28 -1.47
CA GLN A 404 -2.18 5.19 -2.03
C GLN A 404 -0.74 5.21 -1.52
N LEU A 405 -0.11 6.39 -1.45
CA LEU A 405 1.28 6.53 -1.00
C LEU A 405 1.50 6.09 0.45
N PHE A 406 0.53 6.35 1.32
CA PHE A 406 0.60 6.06 2.76
C PHE A 406 -0.30 4.88 3.16
N GLN A 407 -0.68 4.01 2.21
CA GLN A 407 -1.62 2.91 2.49
C GLN A 407 -1.12 2.00 3.62
N SER A 408 0.17 1.66 3.64
CA SER A 408 0.75 0.86 4.73
C SER A 408 0.68 1.55 6.08
N ASP A 409 0.90 2.86 6.13
CA ASP A 409 0.85 3.64 7.37
C ASP A 409 -0.61 3.86 7.83
N LEU A 410 -1.55 3.94 6.88
CA LEU A 410 -2.99 3.98 7.14
C LEU A 410 -3.49 2.65 7.73
N GLU A 411 -3.07 1.52 7.17
CA GLU A 411 -3.39 0.18 7.67
C GLU A 411 -2.84 -0.03 9.09
N ARG A 412 -1.67 0.52 9.41
CA ARG A 412 -1.11 0.54 10.78
C ARG A 412 -1.81 1.52 11.72
N GLY A 413 -2.47 2.54 11.19
CA GLY A 413 -3.09 3.63 11.96
C GLY A 413 -2.12 4.73 12.40
N ASP A 414 -0.88 4.73 11.88
CA ASP A 414 0.12 5.78 12.11
C ASP A 414 -0.27 7.07 11.37
N VAL A 415 -0.93 6.92 10.22
CA VAL A 415 -1.40 8.00 9.37
C VAL A 415 -2.92 8.02 9.33
N LYS A 416 -3.54 9.21 9.32
CA LYS A 416 -4.98 9.39 9.08
C LYS A 416 -5.21 10.41 7.97
N LEU A 417 -6.19 10.13 7.12
CA LEU A 417 -6.69 11.11 6.14
C LEU A 417 -8.09 11.57 6.57
N GLN A 418 -8.30 12.88 6.61
CA GLN A 418 -9.57 13.49 7.00
C GLN A 418 -9.93 14.65 6.09
N MET A 419 -11.22 14.83 5.81
CA MET A 419 -11.77 16.05 5.25
C MET A 419 -12.47 16.80 6.38
N LEU A 420 -12.07 18.03 6.67
CA LEU A 420 -12.58 18.80 7.79
C LEU A 420 -12.80 20.26 7.39
N SER A 421 -13.82 20.88 7.98
CA SER A 421 -13.92 22.33 7.98
C SER A 421 -12.87 22.97 8.89
N GLU A 422 -12.51 24.23 8.64
CA GLU A 422 -11.51 24.97 9.43
C GLU A 422 -11.88 25.03 10.93
N GLU A 423 -13.16 25.20 11.25
CA GLU A 423 -13.64 25.18 12.64
C GLU A 423 -13.44 23.82 13.31
N SER A 424 -13.70 22.74 12.58
CA SER A 424 -13.55 21.38 13.09
C SER A 424 -12.08 21.02 13.30
N LEU A 425 -11.21 21.45 12.39
CA LEU A 425 -9.76 21.36 12.54
C LEU A 425 -9.29 22.03 13.84
N ARG A 426 -9.73 23.26 14.13
CA ARG A 426 -9.35 23.97 15.37
C ARG A 426 -9.83 23.25 16.63
N ARG A 427 -11.06 22.74 16.63
CA ARG A 427 -11.59 21.95 17.75
C ARG A 427 -10.78 20.68 17.96
N ASN A 428 -10.39 20.00 16.88
CA ASN A 428 -9.55 18.81 16.94
C ASN A 428 -8.15 19.13 17.47
N LEU A 429 -7.49 20.17 16.94
CA LEU A 429 -6.17 20.60 17.41
C LEU A 429 -6.17 21.00 18.88
N THR A 430 -7.15 21.77 19.34
CA THR A 430 -7.26 22.20 20.76
C THR A 430 -7.55 21.03 21.69
N ALA A 431 -8.30 20.01 21.24
CA ALA A 431 -8.50 18.78 22.01
C ALA A 431 -7.20 17.96 22.10
N THR A 432 -6.51 17.77 20.97
CA THR A 432 -5.31 16.93 20.89
C THR A 432 -4.10 17.56 21.58
N ARG A 433 -3.96 18.89 21.55
CA ARG A 433 -2.92 19.64 22.30
C ARG A 433 -2.97 19.41 23.81
N LYS A 434 -4.10 18.95 24.37
CA LYS A 434 -4.19 18.61 25.81
C LYS A 434 -3.46 17.32 26.16
N SER A 435 -3.26 16.42 25.20
CA SER A 435 -2.69 15.08 25.42
C SER A 435 -1.41 14.80 24.63
N GLU A 436 -1.15 15.55 23.55
CA GLU A 436 -0.07 15.27 22.58
C GLU A 436 0.62 16.57 22.13
N VAL A 437 1.90 16.47 21.80
CA VAL A 437 2.65 17.58 21.18
C VAL A 437 2.25 17.66 19.71
N CYS A 438 1.64 18.78 19.30
CA CYS A 438 1.10 18.95 17.96
C CYS A 438 2.01 19.88 17.12
N HIS A 439 2.36 19.44 15.92
CA HIS A 439 3.11 20.22 14.93
C HIS A 439 2.26 20.40 13.67
N PRO A 440 1.48 21.50 13.57
CA PRO A 440 0.61 21.72 12.44
C PRO A 440 1.26 22.56 11.34
N LEU A 441 1.22 22.04 10.12
CA LEU A 441 1.71 22.63 8.87
C LEU A 441 0.52 22.98 7.98
N TRP A 442 0.49 24.21 7.49
CA TRP A 442 -0.51 24.67 6.54
C TRP A 442 0.09 24.87 5.15
N LEU A 443 -0.47 24.20 4.15
CA LEU A 443 -0.02 24.20 2.76
C LEU A 443 -1.00 25.03 1.92
N THR A 444 -0.55 26.16 1.33
CA THR A 444 -1.44 27.08 0.60
C THR A 444 -0.76 27.78 -0.58
N CYS A 445 -1.57 28.24 -1.55
CA CYS A 445 -1.15 29.19 -2.60
C CYS A 445 -1.65 30.61 -2.31
N GLU A 446 -2.74 30.75 -1.56
CA GLU A 446 -3.31 32.06 -1.26
C GLU A 446 -2.50 32.77 -0.18
N LYS A 447 -2.20 34.06 -0.41
CA LYS A 447 -1.64 34.94 0.61
C LYS A 447 -2.64 35.05 1.76
N ILE A 448 -2.33 34.42 2.88
CA ILE A 448 -3.14 34.54 4.08
C ILE A 448 -2.79 35.89 4.72
N ALA A 449 -3.68 36.86 4.58
CA ALA A 449 -3.53 38.17 5.20
C ALA A 449 -3.68 38.03 6.70
N GLU A 450 -2.57 37.96 7.45
CA GLU A 450 -2.44 38.04 8.92
C GLU A 450 -3.68 37.62 9.72
N GLN A 451 -4.29 36.49 9.37
CA GLN A 451 -5.46 36.04 10.09
C GLN A 451 -4.94 35.52 11.44
N GLU A 452 -5.42 36.08 12.55
CA GLU A 452 -5.12 35.60 13.92
C GLU A 452 -5.33 34.08 14.05
N SER A 453 -6.23 33.59 13.20
CA SER A 453 -6.63 32.22 12.95
C SER A 453 -5.47 31.25 12.64
N MET A 454 -4.30 31.76 12.24
CA MET A 454 -3.14 30.98 11.75
C MET A 454 -1.86 31.09 12.58
N ARG A 455 -1.86 31.84 13.70
CA ARG A 455 -0.66 32.02 14.55
C ARG A 455 -0.09 30.72 15.13
N ASP A 456 -0.90 29.66 15.11
CA ASP A 456 -0.59 28.34 15.65
C ASP A 456 0.04 27.38 14.63
N PHE A 457 0.17 27.79 13.35
CA PHE A 457 0.60 26.95 12.24
C PHE A 457 1.90 27.45 11.62
N SER A 458 2.82 26.53 11.33
CA SER A 458 3.88 26.79 10.36
C SER A 458 3.23 26.81 8.96
N VAL A 459 3.47 27.84 8.15
CA VAL A 459 2.79 28.00 6.84
C VAL A 459 3.79 27.90 5.69
N LEU A 460 3.51 27.01 4.74
CA LEU A 460 4.31 26.80 3.53
C LEU A 460 3.52 27.26 2.29
N TYR A 461 4.08 28.24 1.59
CA TYR A 461 3.49 28.87 0.41
C TYR A 461 4.00 28.27 -0.89
N PHE A 462 3.07 27.99 -1.81
CA PHE A 462 3.35 27.42 -3.14
C PHE A 462 2.86 28.29 -4.29
N ASN A 463 2.73 29.60 -4.09
CA ASN A 463 2.31 30.52 -5.16
C ASN A 463 3.36 30.70 -6.26
N GLN A 464 4.64 30.42 -5.98
CA GLN A 464 5.76 30.49 -6.92
C GLN A 464 6.36 29.09 -7.18
N PRO A 465 7.26 28.93 -8.16
CA PRO A 465 7.98 27.67 -8.39
C PRO A 465 8.75 27.19 -7.16
N LEU A 466 9.27 28.13 -6.36
CA LEU A 466 9.99 27.86 -5.14
C LEU A 466 9.07 28.02 -3.92
N PRO A 467 8.97 27.01 -3.04
CA PRO A 467 8.19 27.12 -1.83
C PRO A 467 8.80 28.14 -0.88
N ARG A 468 7.97 28.78 -0.04
CA ARG A 468 8.44 29.73 0.97
C ARG A 468 7.79 29.44 2.31
N LEU A 469 8.59 29.30 3.37
CA LEU A 469 8.13 29.21 4.74
C LEU A 469 7.84 30.63 5.26
N LEU A 470 6.67 30.85 5.86
CA LEU A 470 6.28 32.16 6.38
C LEU A 470 6.59 32.24 7.88
N GLU A 471 7.88 32.34 8.20
CA GLU A 471 8.42 32.64 9.53
C GLU A 471 9.67 33.54 9.39
N PRO A 472 10.06 34.30 10.43
CA PRO A 472 11.11 35.31 10.35
C PRO A 472 12.49 34.65 10.46
N LEU A 473 12.84 33.81 9.48
CA LEU A 473 14.25 33.49 9.30
C LEU A 473 14.95 34.77 8.84
N PRO A 474 16.08 35.15 9.47
CA PRO A 474 16.87 36.26 8.98
C PRO A 474 17.19 35.97 7.53
N SER A 475 16.92 36.95 6.67
CA SER A 475 17.25 36.92 5.25
C SER A 475 18.71 36.50 5.10
N SER A 476 18.95 35.23 4.86
CA SER A 476 20.22 34.76 4.35
C SER A 476 20.30 35.31 2.93
N GLU A 477 20.92 36.49 2.82
CA GLU A 477 21.19 37.12 1.55
C GLU A 477 22.04 36.17 0.70
N GLY A 478 21.44 35.67 -0.38
CA GLY A 478 22.15 35.43 -1.63
C GLY A 478 23.09 34.21 -1.69
N GLU A 479 22.63 33.04 -1.26
CA GLU A 479 23.13 31.84 -1.96
C GLU A 479 22.30 31.65 -3.23
N GLU A 480 22.94 31.83 -4.39
CA GLU A 480 22.40 31.46 -5.70
C GLU A 480 22.18 29.95 -5.71
N LEU A 481 20.99 29.51 -5.28
CA LEU A 481 20.57 28.11 -5.35
C LEU A 481 20.64 27.67 -6.82
N ARG A 482 21.46 26.64 -7.08
CA ARG A 482 21.88 26.28 -8.44
C ARG A 482 20.79 25.50 -9.18
N THR A 483 19.85 24.89 -8.48
CA THR A 483 18.70 24.19 -9.07
C THR A 483 17.40 24.40 -8.30
N GLY A 484 16.25 24.34 -8.99
CA GLY A 484 14.94 24.45 -8.35
C GLY A 484 14.67 23.35 -7.32
N LEU A 485 15.25 22.15 -7.48
CA LEU A 485 15.10 21.06 -6.51
C LEU A 485 15.87 21.32 -5.21
N GLU A 486 17.08 21.87 -5.27
CA GLU A 486 17.85 22.25 -4.08
C GLU A 486 17.10 23.26 -3.22
N ALA A 487 16.44 24.23 -3.85
CA ALA A 487 15.63 25.22 -3.16
C ALA A 487 14.43 24.60 -2.42
N TRP A 488 13.79 23.58 -3.02
CA TRP A 488 12.74 22.80 -2.36
C TRP A 488 13.28 22.04 -1.16
N SER A 489 14.42 21.36 -1.30
CA SER A 489 15.07 20.63 -0.21
C SER A 489 15.46 21.57 0.94
N GLN A 490 16.11 22.70 0.65
CA GLN A 490 16.58 23.65 1.66
C GLN A 490 15.44 24.28 2.45
N THR A 491 14.37 24.70 1.76
CA THR A 491 13.19 25.28 2.41
C THR A 491 12.59 24.30 3.40
N PHE A 492 12.58 23.02 3.02
CA PHE A 492 11.99 21.97 3.83
C PHE A 492 12.93 21.48 4.94
N GLU A 493 14.24 21.47 4.72
CA GLU A 493 15.23 21.25 5.77
C GLU A 493 15.04 22.25 6.90
N ASN A 494 14.97 23.55 6.56
CA ASN A 494 14.79 24.61 7.57
C ASN A 494 13.53 24.37 8.40
N PHE A 495 12.46 23.93 7.74
CA PHE A 495 11.21 23.57 8.38
C PHE A 495 11.32 22.31 9.26
N LEU A 496 11.99 21.25 8.79
CA LEU A 496 12.20 20.03 9.59
C LEU A 496 13.08 20.29 10.81
N ARG A 497 14.08 21.17 10.70
CA ARG A 497 14.89 21.61 11.83
C ARG A 497 14.03 22.29 12.90
N GLU A 498 13.09 23.14 12.50
CA GLU A 498 12.16 23.78 13.45
C GLU A 498 11.31 22.76 14.23
N TRP A 499 10.94 21.66 13.57
CA TRP A 499 10.09 20.61 14.15
C TRP A 499 10.85 19.56 14.97
N ILE A 500 12.07 19.20 14.55
CA ILE A 500 12.88 18.13 15.17
C ILE A 500 13.89 18.70 16.19
N GLU A 501 14.63 19.76 15.80
CA GLU A 501 15.64 20.44 16.61
C GLU A 501 15.05 21.57 17.44
#